data_AF-A0A9W7BGL2-F1
#
_entry.id   AF-A0A9W7BGL2-F1
#
_cell.length_a   1.000
_cell.length_b   1.000
_cell.length_c   1.000
_cell.angle_alpha   90.00
_cell.angle_beta   90.00
_cell.angle_gamma   90.00
#
_symmetry.space_group_name_H-M   'P 1'
#
loop_
_entity.id
_entity.type
_entity.pdbx_description
1 polymer ?
#
loop_
_entity_poly.entity_id
_entity_poly.type
_entity_poly.pdbx_seq_one_letter_code
_entity_poly.pdbx_strand_id
1 'polypeptide(L)'
;MVYLGVDMKSIPSFPPNCILLQLSDSRIYGSRDEYNSGAFGERENEISEVGETTGHHKYERKTMKDVEGDAKNQTQLEPRDVQKELRAQYLTLKKEVHHAKRHLKIEERKLKEEEKDVEDLQQEIKEASEAVELVRTQTEKVSQLLSHRQNQLKSTTFLLQTRQITLLNSLRSFFPIEKVSAQTWTINGLNLTKPYDESEEAGSAWGLVVHLLTMLSKYLDIPLRYKLLSNSSRSAIQDGSRIYPLFGRGFNDGVRCLTVCVEGLLRARDIVSKEEHVLGKIEELLVGTCDPRRKEREKSREVRRKKTEQVEAMFR
;
A
#
# COMPACT_ATOMS: atom_id res chain seq x y z
N MET A 1 -75.26 22.96 18.42
CA MET A 1 -75.11 24.36 17.95
C MET A 1 -74.32 24.36 16.66
N VAL A 2 -74.66 25.23 15.72
CA VAL A 2 -73.89 25.45 14.49
C VAL A 2 -73.33 26.86 14.55
N TYR A 3 -72.00 26.99 14.52
CA TYR A 3 -71.33 28.29 14.44
C TYR A 3 -70.98 28.57 12.99
N LEU A 4 -71.50 29.67 12.45
CA LEU A 4 -71.23 30.15 11.08
C LEU A 4 -70.69 31.57 11.15
N GLY A 5 -69.61 31.85 10.42
CA GLY A 5 -69.08 33.21 10.23
C GLY A 5 -68.19 33.77 11.34
N VAL A 6 -67.66 32.95 12.26
CA VAL A 6 -66.67 33.38 13.28
C VAL A 6 -65.29 32.85 12.91
N ASP A 7 -64.26 33.71 12.92
CA ASP A 7 -62.88 33.32 12.61
C ASP A 7 -62.33 32.34 13.66
N MET A 8 -61.77 31.21 13.22
CA MET A 8 -61.56 30.02 14.06
C MET A 8 -60.53 30.21 15.19
N LYS A 9 -59.79 31.33 15.20
CA LYS A 9 -58.76 31.66 16.20
C LYS A 9 -59.34 32.13 17.55
N SER A 10 -60.65 32.35 17.66
CA SER A 10 -61.28 32.97 18.85
C SER A 10 -62.08 32.03 19.75
N ILE A 11 -62.06 30.70 19.54
CA ILE A 11 -62.90 29.74 20.26
C ILE A 11 -62.09 28.91 21.28
N PRO A 12 -62.40 28.98 22.60
CA PRO A 12 -61.63 28.29 23.64
C PRO A 12 -62.04 26.81 23.79
N SER A 13 -61.41 25.94 22.97
CA SER A 13 -61.52 24.47 22.96
C SER A 13 -62.86 23.86 22.51
N PHE A 14 -62.80 22.63 22.00
CA PHE A 14 -63.95 21.86 21.51
C PHE A 14 -64.13 20.56 22.32
N PRO A 15 -65.37 20.09 22.56
CA PRO A 15 -65.62 18.81 23.22
C PRO A 15 -65.25 17.61 22.32
N PRO A 16 -64.95 16.43 22.91
CA PRO A 16 -64.21 15.35 22.23
C PRO A 16 -64.92 14.62 21.08
N ASN A 17 -66.17 14.97 20.75
CA ASN A 17 -67.00 14.29 19.74
C ASN A 17 -67.46 15.22 18.59
N CYS A 18 -66.70 16.29 18.29
CA CYS A 18 -67.01 17.20 17.18
C CYS A 18 -66.32 16.79 15.87
N ILE A 19 -67.06 16.77 14.76
CA ILE A 19 -66.53 16.56 13.41
C ILE A 19 -66.28 17.93 12.77
N LEU A 20 -65.04 18.20 12.35
CA LEU A 20 -64.67 19.39 11.58
C LEU A 20 -64.73 19.08 10.09
N LEU A 21 -65.59 19.78 9.34
CA LEU A 21 -65.73 19.66 7.89
C LEU A 21 -65.15 20.89 7.20
N GLN A 22 -63.92 20.75 6.69
CA GLN A 22 -63.28 21.79 5.88
C GLN A 22 -63.79 21.72 4.43
N LEU A 23 -64.82 22.50 4.11
CA LEU A 23 -65.34 22.64 2.75
C LEU A 23 -64.50 23.66 1.96
N SER A 24 -63.55 23.18 1.18
CA SER A 24 -62.67 23.99 0.33
C SER A 24 -63.30 24.29 -1.04
N ASP A 25 -64.43 25.01 -1.07
CA ASP A 25 -65.04 25.48 -2.31
C ASP A 25 -65.44 26.96 -2.19
N SER A 26 -64.55 27.84 -2.66
CA SER A 26 -64.61 29.29 -2.44
C SER A 26 -64.40 30.07 -3.74
N ARG A 27 -65.34 29.94 -4.68
CA ARG A 27 -65.51 30.89 -5.79
C ARG A 27 -66.03 32.24 -5.26
N ILE A 28 -65.11 33.10 -4.83
CA ILE A 28 -65.41 34.49 -4.50
C ILE A 28 -65.54 35.29 -5.80
N TYR A 29 -66.68 35.94 -6.01
CA TYR A 29 -66.82 36.96 -7.05
C TYR A 29 -66.17 38.26 -6.58
N GLY A 30 -65.20 38.77 -7.35
CA GLY A 30 -64.57 40.07 -7.13
C GLY A 30 -64.24 40.71 -8.48
N SER A 31 -64.68 41.95 -8.69
CA SER A 31 -64.46 42.70 -9.92
C SER A 31 -63.06 43.34 -9.96
N ARG A 32 -62.59 43.65 -11.18
CA ARG A 32 -61.82 44.85 -11.62
C ARG A 32 -61.06 45.66 -10.54
N ASP A 33 -59.81 46.08 -10.75
CA ASP A 33 -59.23 46.63 -11.99
C ASP A 33 -57.69 46.38 -12.11
N GLU A 34 -57.02 47.14 -12.98
CA GLU A 34 -55.65 47.00 -13.47
C GLU A 34 -54.52 47.26 -12.43
N TYR A 35 -53.33 46.64 -12.60
CA TYR A 35 -52.07 47.31 -13.00
C TYR A 35 -50.81 46.40 -12.94
N ASN A 36 -50.39 45.92 -14.12
CA ASN A 36 -49.01 45.81 -14.68
C ASN A 36 -47.78 45.25 -13.87
N SER A 37 -46.80 44.77 -14.65
CA SER A 37 -45.45 44.25 -14.29
C SER A 37 -45.38 42.84 -13.67
N GLY A 38 -44.49 41.94 -14.12
CA GLY A 38 -43.61 42.04 -15.29
C GLY A 38 -42.69 40.82 -15.52
N ALA A 39 -41.96 40.86 -16.64
CA ALA A 39 -40.83 39.99 -17.02
C ALA A 39 -41.08 38.48 -17.21
N PHE A 40 -41.26 38.08 -18.47
CA PHE A 40 -40.66 36.86 -19.03
C PHE A 40 -39.85 37.25 -20.27
N GLY A 41 -38.71 36.59 -20.50
CA GLY A 41 -37.87 36.82 -21.68
C GLY A 41 -38.32 35.98 -22.89
N GLU A 42 -38.36 36.63 -24.05
CA GLU A 42 -37.63 36.28 -25.29
C GLU A 42 -37.34 34.78 -25.60
N ARG A 43 -37.47 34.23 -26.83
CA ARG A 43 -37.81 34.74 -28.19
C ARG A 43 -37.83 33.51 -29.18
N GLU A 44 -38.16 33.47 -30.49
CA GLU A 44 -38.58 34.39 -31.58
C GLU A 44 -39.68 33.71 -32.47
N ASN A 45 -40.46 34.52 -33.21
CA ASN A 45 -40.92 34.33 -34.62
C ASN A 45 -41.75 33.08 -35.06
N GLU A 46 -42.58 33.09 -36.12
CA GLU A 46 -42.95 34.08 -37.17
C GLU A 46 -44.31 33.71 -37.82
N ILE A 47 -45.08 34.68 -38.38
CA ILE A 47 -45.96 34.66 -39.61
C ILE A 47 -47.04 33.50 -39.71
N SER A 48 -48.34 33.64 -40.05
CA SER A 48 -49.24 34.54 -40.84
C SER A 48 -50.73 34.15 -40.56
N GLU A 49 -51.84 34.84 -40.86
CA GLU A 49 -52.19 36.20 -41.38
C GLU A 49 -53.73 36.48 -41.23
N VAL A 50 -54.15 37.71 -41.60
CA VAL A 50 -55.45 38.19 -42.16
C VAL A 50 -56.76 37.41 -41.93
N GLY A 51 -57.81 38.13 -41.45
CA GLY A 51 -59.20 37.62 -41.45
C GLY A 51 -60.28 38.54 -40.86
N GLU A 52 -60.34 39.82 -41.23
CA GLU A 52 -61.43 40.72 -40.78
C GLU A 52 -62.78 40.43 -41.47
N THR A 53 -63.90 40.66 -40.77
CA THR A 53 -65.00 41.54 -41.27
C THR A 53 -66.08 41.81 -40.21
N THR A 54 -66.72 42.97 -40.33
CA THR A 54 -67.80 43.45 -39.46
C THR A 54 -69.19 43.00 -39.95
N GLY A 55 -70.16 42.85 -39.04
CA GLY A 55 -71.53 42.45 -39.37
C GLY A 55 -72.57 43.18 -38.51
N HIS A 56 -73.49 43.92 -39.14
CA HIS A 56 -74.45 44.79 -38.45
C HIS A 56 -75.46 44.03 -37.57
N HIS A 57 -75.62 44.46 -36.31
CA HIS A 57 -76.81 44.11 -35.52
C HIS A 57 -78.03 44.90 -36.00
N LYS A 58 -79.12 44.18 -36.30
CA LYS A 58 -80.44 44.73 -36.62
C LYS A 58 -81.43 44.28 -35.55
N TYR A 59 -82.05 45.21 -34.84
CA TYR A 59 -83.00 44.90 -33.78
C TYR A 59 -84.38 44.56 -34.34
N GLU A 60 -84.79 43.29 -34.25
CA GLU A 60 -86.17 42.87 -34.50
C GLU A 60 -86.86 42.53 -33.18
N ARG A 61 -88.02 43.17 -32.93
CA ARG A 61 -88.83 42.94 -31.73
C ARG A 61 -89.61 41.62 -31.88
N LYS A 62 -89.01 40.51 -31.43
CA LYS A 62 -89.75 39.25 -31.22
C LYS A 62 -90.92 39.48 -30.24
N THR A 63 -92.01 38.77 -30.46
CA THR A 63 -93.23 38.88 -29.65
C THR A 63 -93.21 37.91 -28.48
N MET A 64 -94.08 38.14 -27.50
CA MET A 64 -94.05 37.42 -26.21
C MET A 64 -94.37 35.90 -26.33
N LYS A 65 -94.78 35.41 -27.51
CA LYS A 65 -94.98 33.97 -27.78
C LYS A 65 -93.74 33.28 -28.35
N ASP A 66 -92.81 34.03 -28.95
CA ASP A 66 -91.59 33.47 -29.55
C ASP A 66 -90.60 33.02 -28.46
N VAL A 67 -90.60 33.73 -27.32
CA VAL A 67 -89.73 33.49 -26.17
C VAL A 67 -89.96 32.10 -25.54
N GLU A 68 -91.19 31.58 -25.52
CA GLU A 68 -91.44 30.22 -25.03
C GLU A 68 -90.87 29.13 -25.95
N GLY A 69 -90.81 29.39 -27.26
CA GLY A 69 -90.21 28.48 -28.22
C GLY A 69 -88.69 28.46 -28.11
N ASP A 70 -88.07 29.63 -28.08
CA ASP A 70 -86.62 29.77 -27.93
C ASP A 70 -86.12 29.23 -26.58
N ALA A 71 -86.84 29.47 -25.48
CA ALA A 71 -86.48 28.93 -24.17
C ALA A 71 -86.51 27.39 -24.15
N LYS A 72 -87.54 26.77 -24.75
CA LYS A 72 -87.65 25.29 -24.85
C LYS A 72 -86.54 24.69 -25.74
N ASN A 73 -86.09 25.41 -26.77
CA ASN A 73 -84.96 24.99 -27.61
C ASN A 73 -83.60 25.19 -26.93
N GLN A 74 -83.33 26.33 -26.28
CA GLN A 74 -82.09 26.53 -25.51
C GLN A 74 -81.94 25.47 -24.42
N THR A 75 -83.02 25.15 -23.69
CA THR A 75 -83.00 24.12 -22.62
C THR A 75 -82.68 22.71 -23.15
N GLN A 76 -82.82 22.45 -24.46
CA GLN A 76 -82.44 21.18 -25.11
C GLN A 76 -81.10 21.20 -25.85
N LEU A 77 -80.50 22.38 -26.07
CA LEU A 77 -79.19 22.53 -26.70
C LEU A 77 -78.06 22.45 -25.68
N GLU A 78 -78.17 23.14 -24.55
CA GLU A 78 -77.23 23.09 -23.41
C GLU A 78 -76.76 21.65 -23.06
N PRO A 79 -77.65 20.66 -22.80
CA PRO A 79 -77.22 19.31 -22.45
C PRO A 79 -76.54 18.55 -23.60
N ARG A 80 -76.67 18.98 -24.86
CA ARG A 80 -76.00 18.34 -26.00
C ARG A 80 -74.58 18.84 -26.16
N ASP A 81 -74.34 20.14 -26.00
CA ASP A 81 -73.01 20.72 -26.15
C ASP A 81 -72.14 20.46 -24.90
N VAL A 82 -72.72 20.47 -23.70
CA VAL A 82 -72.05 19.94 -22.49
C VAL A 82 -71.70 18.44 -22.65
N GLN A 83 -72.55 17.64 -23.31
CA GLN A 83 -72.21 16.25 -23.64
C GLN A 83 -71.10 16.09 -24.69
N LYS A 84 -70.95 17.04 -25.64
CA LYS A 84 -69.81 17.03 -26.58
C LYS A 84 -68.52 17.36 -25.85
N GLU A 85 -68.54 18.41 -25.02
CA GLU A 85 -67.40 18.88 -24.25
C GLU A 85 -66.90 17.81 -23.26
N LEU A 86 -67.81 17.21 -22.50
CA LEU A 86 -67.50 16.10 -21.59
C LEU A 86 -66.91 14.88 -22.33
N ARG A 87 -67.35 14.60 -23.58
CA ARG A 87 -66.77 13.56 -24.43
C ARG A 87 -65.39 13.94 -24.95
N ALA A 88 -65.15 15.20 -25.27
CA ALA A 88 -63.83 15.70 -25.68
C ALA A 88 -62.81 15.60 -24.54
N GLN A 89 -63.18 16.05 -23.34
CA GLN A 89 -62.38 15.94 -22.11
C GLN A 89 -62.13 14.48 -21.70
N TYR A 90 -63.13 13.61 -21.82
CA TYR A 90 -62.93 12.16 -21.65
C TYR A 90 -61.93 11.60 -22.69
N LEU A 91 -61.92 12.12 -23.92
CA LEU A 91 -61.01 11.68 -24.98
C LEU A 91 -59.58 12.19 -24.78
N THR A 92 -59.36 13.40 -24.26
CA THR A 92 -58.02 13.90 -23.90
C THR A 92 -57.47 13.14 -22.69
N LEU A 93 -58.24 13.02 -21.61
CA LEU A 93 -57.86 12.28 -20.41
C LEU A 93 -57.56 10.80 -20.74
N LYS A 94 -58.30 10.18 -21.66
CA LYS A 94 -58.04 8.82 -22.16
C LYS A 94 -56.74 8.72 -22.98
N LYS A 95 -56.34 9.78 -23.71
CA LYS A 95 -55.01 9.85 -24.35
C LYS A 95 -53.93 9.99 -23.28
N GLU A 96 -54.07 10.91 -22.34
CA GLU A 96 -53.10 11.15 -21.25
C GLU A 96 -52.83 9.88 -20.44
N VAL A 97 -53.88 9.16 -20.01
CA VAL A 97 -53.76 7.85 -19.33
C VAL A 97 -53.03 6.81 -20.20
N HIS A 98 -53.20 6.85 -21.52
CA HIS A 98 -52.50 5.97 -22.45
C HIS A 98 -51.02 6.36 -22.65
N HIS A 99 -50.70 7.65 -22.66
CA HIS A 99 -49.32 8.15 -22.65
C HIS A 99 -48.62 7.82 -21.33
N ALA A 100 -49.25 8.05 -20.19
CA ALA A 100 -48.72 7.69 -18.87
C ALA A 100 -48.44 6.18 -18.75
N LYS A 101 -49.36 5.32 -19.21
CA LYS A 101 -49.15 3.86 -19.27
C LYS A 101 -48.02 3.45 -20.22
N ARG A 102 -47.77 4.19 -21.29
CA ARG A 102 -46.61 3.95 -22.18
C ARG A 102 -45.30 4.36 -21.50
N HIS A 103 -45.26 5.49 -20.80
CA HIS A 103 -44.08 5.91 -20.05
C HIS A 103 -43.76 4.94 -18.91
N LEU A 104 -44.74 4.55 -18.09
CA LEU A 104 -44.56 3.52 -17.05
C LEU A 104 -43.94 2.24 -17.62
N LYS A 105 -44.45 1.74 -18.76
CA LYS A 105 -43.92 0.54 -19.42
C LYS A 105 -42.51 0.70 -20.01
N ILE A 106 -42.01 1.94 -20.17
CA ILE A 106 -40.62 2.22 -20.58
C ILE A 106 -39.71 2.26 -19.34
N GLU A 107 -40.13 2.94 -18.27
CA GLU A 107 -39.36 2.96 -17.01
C GLU A 107 -39.31 1.57 -16.35
N GLU A 108 -40.41 0.79 -16.38
CA GLU A 108 -40.46 -0.63 -15.99
C GLU A 108 -39.50 -1.54 -16.79
N ARG A 109 -39.01 -1.08 -17.94
CA ARG A 109 -38.02 -1.81 -18.75
C ARG A 109 -36.59 -1.39 -18.39
N LYS A 110 -36.31 -0.08 -18.32
CA LYS A 110 -35.01 0.43 -17.86
C LYS A 110 -34.66 -0.09 -16.47
N LEU A 111 -35.62 -0.04 -15.54
CA LEU A 111 -35.40 -0.48 -14.17
C LEU A 111 -35.07 -1.98 -14.10
N LYS A 112 -35.58 -2.80 -15.03
CA LYS A 112 -35.25 -4.24 -15.18
C LYS A 112 -33.97 -4.52 -15.98
N GLU A 113 -33.36 -3.47 -16.53
CA GLU A 113 -32.06 -3.49 -17.19
C GLU A 113 -31.01 -3.08 -16.14
N GLU A 114 -31.24 -1.96 -15.44
CA GLU A 114 -30.48 -1.51 -14.27
C GLU A 114 -30.47 -2.54 -13.11
N GLU A 115 -31.60 -3.21 -12.81
CA GLU A 115 -31.64 -4.31 -11.82
C GLU A 115 -30.67 -5.44 -12.19
N LYS A 116 -30.53 -5.77 -13.47
CA LYS A 116 -29.62 -6.83 -13.94
C LYS A 116 -28.17 -6.39 -13.95
N ASP A 117 -27.89 -5.18 -14.44
CA ASP A 117 -26.54 -4.61 -14.41
C ASP A 117 -26.02 -4.59 -12.96
N VAL A 118 -26.91 -4.31 -11.99
CA VAL A 118 -26.60 -4.38 -10.54
C VAL A 118 -26.45 -5.82 -10.03
N GLU A 119 -27.22 -6.80 -10.51
CA GLU A 119 -27.04 -8.22 -10.17
C GLU A 119 -25.70 -8.78 -10.72
N ASP A 120 -25.36 -8.49 -11.98
CA ASP A 120 -24.13 -8.91 -12.64
C ASP A 120 -22.90 -8.27 -11.98
N LEU A 121 -22.90 -6.95 -11.73
CA LEU A 121 -21.84 -6.28 -10.98
C LEU A 121 -21.69 -6.82 -9.54
N GLN A 122 -22.80 -7.18 -8.88
CA GLN A 122 -22.74 -7.85 -7.59
C GLN A 122 -22.15 -9.26 -7.67
N GLN A 123 -22.24 -9.96 -8.80
CA GLN A 123 -21.55 -11.23 -8.99
C GLN A 123 -20.05 -11.02 -9.24
N GLU A 124 -19.66 -10.10 -10.13
CA GLU A 124 -18.26 -9.75 -10.37
C GLU A 124 -17.53 -9.35 -9.07
N ILE A 125 -18.17 -8.54 -8.22
CA ILE A 125 -17.60 -8.13 -6.92
C ILE A 125 -17.41 -9.33 -5.97
N LYS A 126 -18.32 -10.31 -5.97
CA LYS A 126 -18.19 -11.54 -5.15
C LYS A 126 -17.01 -12.37 -5.63
N GLU A 127 -16.95 -12.68 -6.94
CA GLU A 127 -15.88 -13.47 -7.54
C GLU A 127 -14.50 -12.81 -7.34
N ALA A 128 -14.42 -11.49 -7.50
CA ALA A 128 -13.21 -10.72 -7.21
C ALA A 128 -12.83 -10.77 -5.72
N SER A 129 -13.80 -10.72 -4.79
CA SER A 129 -13.52 -10.81 -3.36
C SER A 129 -12.99 -12.20 -2.95
N GLU A 130 -13.55 -13.28 -3.48
CA GLU A 130 -13.09 -14.65 -3.25
C GLU A 130 -11.67 -14.87 -3.78
N ALA A 131 -11.36 -14.33 -4.96
CA ALA A 131 -10.01 -14.34 -5.53
C ALA A 131 -9.00 -13.58 -4.65
N VAL A 132 -9.40 -12.43 -4.08
CA VAL A 132 -8.56 -11.65 -3.15
C VAL A 132 -8.33 -12.41 -1.83
N GLU A 133 -9.35 -13.06 -1.26
CA GLU A 133 -9.16 -13.89 -0.06
C GLU A 133 -8.27 -15.11 -0.34
N LEU A 134 -8.40 -15.75 -1.49
CA LEU A 134 -7.52 -16.85 -1.90
C LEU A 134 -6.06 -16.40 -1.99
N VAL A 135 -5.78 -15.29 -2.68
CA VAL A 135 -4.43 -14.71 -2.78
C VAL A 135 -3.90 -14.28 -1.40
N ARG A 136 -4.76 -13.73 -0.53
CA ARG A 136 -4.40 -13.38 0.84
C ARG A 136 -3.98 -14.61 1.65
N THR A 137 -4.77 -15.68 1.68
CA THR A 137 -4.40 -16.88 2.45
C THR A 137 -3.16 -17.57 1.88
N GLN A 138 -2.90 -17.47 0.58
CA GLN A 138 -1.65 -17.96 -0.04
C GLN A 138 -0.44 -17.12 0.38
N THR A 139 -0.54 -15.78 0.33
CA THR A 139 0.56 -14.88 0.72
C THR A 139 0.86 -14.93 2.22
N GLU A 140 -0.16 -15.10 3.07
CA GLU A 140 0.02 -15.36 4.50
C GLU A 140 0.79 -16.69 4.76
N LYS A 141 0.44 -17.78 4.06
CA LYS A 141 1.17 -19.07 4.15
C LYS A 141 2.64 -18.94 3.70
N VAL A 142 2.90 -18.23 2.59
CA VAL A 142 4.26 -17.97 2.10
C VAL A 142 5.05 -17.11 3.10
N SER A 143 4.45 -16.07 3.67
CA SER A 143 5.06 -15.23 4.71
C SER A 143 5.47 -16.02 5.95
N GLN A 144 4.58 -16.89 6.44
CA GLN A 144 4.87 -17.80 7.57
C GLN A 144 6.03 -18.76 7.25
N LEU A 145 6.04 -19.36 6.05
CA LEU A 145 7.12 -20.25 5.60
C LEU A 145 8.45 -19.50 5.50
N LEU A 146 8.47 -18.30 4.92
CA LEU A 146 9.68 -17.45 4.82
C LEU A 146 10.21 -17.06 6.21
N SER A 147 9.33 -16.67 7.14
CA SER A 147 9.69 -16.39 8.54
C SER A 147 10.32 -17.61 9.22
N HIS A 148 9.71 -18.79 9.06
CA HIS A 148 10.23 -20.04 9.61
C HIS A 148 11.61 -20.39 9.01
N ARG A 149 11.78 -20.29 7.69
CA ARG A 149 13.08 -20.51 7.01
C ARG A 149 14.14 -19.49 7.43
N GLN A 150 13.78 -18.22 7.58
CA GLN A 150 14.70 -17.18 8.07
C GLN A 150 15.18 -17.48 9.50
N ASN A 151 14.30 -18.03 10.35
CA ASN A 151 14.68 -18.43 11.71
C ASN A 151 15.53 -19.70 11.73
N GLN A 152 15.23 -20.71 10.89
CA GLN A 152 16.13 -21.87 10.66
C GLN A 152 17.54 -21.43 10.23
N LEU A 153 17.65 -20.44 9.32
CA LEU A 153 18.92 -19.88 8.87
C LEU A 153 19.67 -19.12 9.98
N LYS A 154 18.97 -18.35 10.82
CA LYS A 154 19.57 -17.70 12.02
C LYS A 154 20.11 -18.75 13.00
N SER A 155 19.34 -19.79 13.31
CA SER A 155 19.76 -20.85 14.23
C SER A 155 20.95 -21.66 13.70
N THR A 156 20.93 -22.05 12.43
CA THR A 156 22.04 -22.81 11.82
C THR A 156 23.32 -21.98 11.68
N THR A 157 23.22 -20.71 11.26
CA THR A 157 24.40 -19.82 11.21
C THR A 157 24.97 -19.52 12.61
N PHE A 158 24.12 -19.37 13.63
CA PHE A 158 24.57 -19.24 15.02
C PHE A 158 25.30 -20.50 15.54
N LEU A 159 24.78 -21.70 15.24
CA LEU A 159 25.44 -22.96 15.60
C LEU A 159 26.79 -23.12 14.90
N LEU A 160 26.87 -22.78 13.61
CA LEU A 160 28.13 -22.78 12.85
C LEU A 160 29.15 -21.79 13.44
N GLN A 161 28.74 -20.56 13.76
CA GLN A 161 29.60 -19.57 14.41
C GLN A 161 30.09 -20.04 15.79
N THR A 162 29.21 -20.61 16.60
CA THR A 162 29.55 -21.18 17.92
C THR A 162 30.57 -22.33 17.78
N ARG A 163 30.40 -23.19 16.78
CA ARG A 163 31.34 -24.27 16.49
C ARG A 163 32.68 -23.76 15.95
N GLN A 164 32.69 -22.73 15.10
CA GLN A 164 33.92 -22.04 14.68
C GLN A 164 34.67 -21.50 15.91
N ILE A 165 34.00 -20.76 16.80
CA ILE A 165 34.61 -20.21 18.03
C ILE A 165 35.19 -21.32 18.92
N THR A 166 34.50 -22.46 19.05
CA THR A 166 35.02 -23.60 19.80
C THR A 166 36.31 -24.15 19.18
N LEU A 167 36.32 -24.36 17.86
CA LEU A 167 37.49 -24.88 17.13
C LEU A 167 38.67 -23.90 17.15
N LEU A 168 38.41 -22.59 17.10
CA LEU A 168 39.44 -21.55 17.18
C LEU A 168 40.06 -21.47 18.59
N ASN A 169 39.24 -21.59 19.64
CA ASN A 169 39.73 -21.72 21.01
C ASN A 169 40.57 -23.00 21.20
N SER A 170 40.17 -24.13 20.61
CA SER A 170 40.99 -25.35 20.59
C SER A 170 42.31 -25.13 19.84
N LEU A 171 42.32 -24.49 18.67
CA LEU A 171 43.56 -24.14 17.96
C LEU A 171 44.49 -23.26 18.80
N ARG A 172 43.97 -22.24 19.50
CA ARG A 172 44.77 -21.41 20.41
C ARG A 172 45.41 -22.22 21.55
N SER A 173 44.77 -23.30 21.99
CA SER A 173 45.32 -24.22 23.00
C SER A 173 46.35 -25.21 22.44
N PHE A 174 46.31 -25.53 21.14
CA PHE A 174 47.30 -26.41 20.49
C PHE A 174 48.50 -25.66 19.93
N PHE A 175 48.32 -24.37 19.61
CA PHE A 175 49.36 -23.47 19.11
C PHE A 175 49.38 -22.22 19.99
N PRO A 176 49.92 -22.31 21.23
CA PRO A 176 50.09 -21.13 22.07
C PRO A 176 51.05 -20.16 21.38
N ILE A 177 50.62 -18.91 21.30
CA ILE A 177 51.38 -17.78 20.74
C ILE A 177 51.60 -16.81 21.90
N GLU A 178 52.85 -16.43 22.16
CA GLU A 178 53.19 -15.53 23.26
C GLU A 178 54.15 -14.43 22.79
N LYS A 179 54.01 -13.24 23.39
CA LYS A 179 54.84 -12.06 23.10
C LYS A 179 55.92 -11.92 24.17
N VAL A 180 57.10 -12.50 23.90
CA VAL A 180 58.23 -12.51 24.85
C VAL A 180 58.95 -11.16 24.91
N SER A 181 59.00 -10.42 23.80
CA SER A 181 59.57 -9.07 23.76
C SER A 181 58.85 -8.19 22.72
N ALA A 182 59.29 -6.94 22.55
CA ALA A 182 58.80 -6.06 21.48
C ALA A 182 59.09 -6.62 20.06
N GLN A 183 60.13 -7.45 19.90
CA GLN A 183 60.58 -8.00 18.62
C GLN A 183 60.62 -9.54 18.58
N THR A 184 60.39 -10.20 19.72
CA THR A 184 60.41 -11.66 19.88
C THR A 184 59.02 -12.17 20.19
N TRP A 185 58.50 -13.02 19.32
CA TRP A 185 57.29 -13.80 19.56
C TRP A 185 57.63 -15.29 19.60
N THR A 186 56.87 -16.10 20.31
CA THR A 186 56.97 -17.56 20.26
C THR A 186 55.72 -18.19 19.69
N ILE A 187 55.89 -19.38 19.09
CA ILE A 187 54.79 -20.30 18.78
C ILE A 187 55.18 -21.70 19.28
N ASN A 188 54.37 -22.24 20.21
CA ASN A 188 54.63 -23.52 20.87
C ASN A 188 56.05 -23.66 21.44
N GLY A 189 56.56 -22.57 22.04
CA GLY A 189 57.91 -22.47 22.62
C GLY A 189 59.05 -22.14 21.64
N LEU A 190 58.83 -22.22 20.31
CA LEU A 190 59.84 -21.86 19.33
C LEU A 190 59.86 -20.35 19.07
N ASN A 191 61.05 -19.74 19.07
CA ASN A 191 61.24 -18.31 18.86
C ASN A 191 61.10 -17.89 17.39
N LEU A 192 60.40 -16.78 17.16
CA LEU A 192 60.42 -15.98 15.93
C LEU A 192 60.79 -14.53 16.30
N THR A 193 62.08 -14.26 16.20
CA THR A 193 62.72 -12.95 16.26
C THR A 193 62.50 -12.15 14.98
N LYS A 194 62.47 -10.81 15.08
CA LYS A 194 62.82 -9.88 13.99
C LYS A 194 64.22 -9.31 14.29
N PRO A 195 65.18 -9.26 13.34
CA PRO A 195 65.12 -9.82 11.98
C PRO A 195 64.94 -11.34 12.00
N TYR A 196 64.44 -11.88 10.89
CA TYR A 196 64.11 -13.30 10.79
C TYR A 196 65.35 -14.16 10.52
N ASP A 197 65.66 -15.05 11.46
CA ASP A 197 66.77 -15.99 11.35
C ASP A 197 66.43 -17.18 10.42
N GLU A 198 67.38 -17.63 9.60
CA GLU A 198 67.22 -18.80 8.71
C GLU A 198 67.56 -20.15 9.42
N SER A 199 67.40 -20.25 10.74
CA SER A 199 67.72 -21.46 11.50
C SER A 199 66.71 -22.60 11.28
N GLU A 200 67.11 -23.86 11.51
CA GLU A 200 66.20 -25.02 11.47
C GLU A 200 65.05 -24.89 12.51
N GLU A 201 65.31 -24.24 13.65
CA GLU A 201 64.28 -23.92 14.66
C GLU A 201 63.27 -22.90 14.13
N ALA A 202 63.74 -21.82 13.50
CA ALA A 202 62.89 -20.80 12.90
C ALA A 202 62.08 -21.38 11.72
N GLY A 203 62.70 -22.17 10.85
CA GLY A 203 62.01 -22.91 9.79
C GLY A 203 60.91 -23.83 10.33
N SER A 204 61.19 -24.53 11.44
CA SER A 204 60.19 -25.35 12.16
C SER A 204 59.04 -24.50 12.70
N ALA A 205 59.33 -23.33 13.30
CA ALA A 205 58.32 -22.39 13.79
C ALA A 205 57.43 -21.85 12.65
N TRP A 206 58.02 -21.47 11.51
CA TRP A 206 57.26 -21.10 10.32
C TRP A 206 56.42 -22.25 9.78
N GLY A 207 56.89 -23.49 9.89
CA GLY A 207 56.11 -24.69 9.58
C GLY A 207 54.83 -24.80 10.42
N LEU A 208 54.91 -24.51 11.72
CA LEU A 208 53.74 -24.43 12.61
C LEU A 208 52.81 -23.27 12.23
N VAL A 209 53.35 -22.09 11.88
CA VAL A 209 52.55 -20.95 11.41
C VAL A 209 51.78 -21.27 10.12
N VAL A 210 52.43 -21.92 9.15
CA VAL A 210 51.79 -22.37 7.90
C VAL A 210 50.71 -23.41 8.17
N HIS A 211 50.96 -24.35 9.11
CA HIS A 211 49.97 -25.33 9.52
C HIS A 211 48.74 -24.65 10.15
N LEU A 212 48.97 -23.78 11.13
CA LEU A 212 47.93 -23.00 11.82
C LEU A 212 47.11 -22.18 10.83
N LEU A 213 47.73 -21.47 9.89
CA LEU A 213 47.03 -20.70 8.85
C LEU A 213 46.23 -21.58 7.87
N THR A 214 46.72 -22.78 7.57
CA THR A 214 45.98 -23.77 6.76
C THR A 214 44.74 -24.26 7.49
N MET A 215 44.82 -24.48 8.81
CA MET A 215 43.67 -24.86 9.63
C MET A 215 42.69 -23.70 9.85
N LEU A 216 43.19 -22.48 10.04
CA LEU A 216 42.38 -21.25 10.13
C LEU A 216 41.58 -21.00 8.85
N SER A 217 42.22 -21.09 7.67
CA SER A 217 41.53 -20.96 6.38
C SER A 217 40.37 -21.96 6.25
N LYS A 218 40.59 -23.23 6.61
CA LYS A 218 39.57 -24.28 6.57
C LYS A 218 38.44 -24.07 7.58
N TYR A 219 38.76 -23.70 8.83
CA TYR A 219 37.75 -23.55 9.88
C TYR A 219 36.96 -22.25 9.75
N LEU A 220 37.56 -21.19 9.23
CA LEU A 220 36.89 -19.91 8.96
C LEU A 220 36.13 -19.91 7.61
N ASP A 221 36.34 -20.92 6.78
CA ASP A 221 35.86 -21.04 5.39
C ASP A 221 36.23 -19.82 4.52
N ILE A 222 37.53 -19.49 4.51
CA ILE A 222 38.09 -18.37 3.73
C ILE A 222 39.20 -18.90 2.82
N PRO A 223 39.06 -18.77 1.48
CA PRO A 223 40.11 -19.16 0.55
C PRO A 223 41.31 -18.22 0.66
N LEU A 224 42.52 -18.79 0.73
CA LEU A 224 43.77 -18.02 0.73
C LEU A 224 44.20 -17.69 -0.70
N ARG A 225 44.81 -16.51 -0.87
CA ARG A 225 45.37 -16.06 -2.16
C ARG A 225 46.46 -16.99 -2.70
N TYR A 226 47.32 -17.49 -1.81
CA TYR A 226 48.41 -18.40 -2.15
C TYR A 226 48.18 -19.75 -1.47
N LYS A 227 48.61 -20.83 -2.12
CA LYS A 227 48.43 -22.19 -1.61
C LYS A 227 49.56 -22.53 -0.63
N LEU A 228 49.19 -22.81 0.62
CA LEU A 228 50.12 -23.20 1.68
C LEU A 228 50.52 -24.68 1.56
N LEU A 229 51.83 -24.95 1.62
CA LEU A 229 52.41 -26.29 1.64
C LEU A 229 53.05 -26.53 3.01
N SER A 230 52.27 -27.13 3.93
CA SER A 230 52.70 -27.42 5.31
C SER A 230 53.53 -28.71 5.36
N ASN A 231 54.86 -28.55 5.35
CA ASN A 231 55.86 -29.62 5.33
C ASN A 231 56.82 -29.51 6.55
N SER A 232 56.30 -29.15 7.73
CA SER A 232 57.10 -28.83 8.92
C SER A 232 58.20 -27.80 8.60
N SER A 233 59.45 -28.00 9.01
CA SER A 233 60.58 -27.09 8.76
C SER A 233 60.85 -26.77 7.28
N ARG A 234 60.36 -27.61 6.35
CA ARG A 234 60.48 -27.41 4.89
C ARG A 234 59.19 -26.90 4.24
N SER A 235 58.38 -26.16 5.00
CA SER A 235 57.15 -25.55 4.50
C SER A 235 57.42 -24.49 3.42
N ALA A 236 56.47 -24.33 2.52
CA ALA A 236 56.58 -23.42 1.37
C ALA A 236 55.21 -22.84 0.97
N ILE A 237 55.23 -21.84 0.09
CA ILE A 237 54.03 -21.18 -0.42
C ILE A 237 54.05 -21.25 -1.95
N GLN A 238 52.97 -21.75 -2.55
CA GLN A 238 52.81 -21.86 -3.99
C GLN A 238 51.94 -20.73 -4.54
N ASP A 239 52.45 -20.04 -5.55
CA ASP A 239 51.78 -18.99 -6.34
C ASP A 239 51.83 -19.39 -7.82
N GLY A 240 50.76 -20.06 -8.28
CA GLY A 240 50.73 -20.69 -9.60
C GLY A 240 51.85 -21.72 -9.78
N SER A 241 52.79 -21.42 -10.68
CA SER A 241 53.98 -22.23 -10.96
C SER A 241 55.19 -21.92 -10.07
N ARG A 242 55.15 -20.84 -9.28
CA ARG A 242 56.25 -20.44 -8.38
C ARG A 242 56.07 -21.04 -7.00
N ILE A 243 57.18 -21.43 -6.37
CA ILE A 243 57.21 -21.93 -4.99
C ILE A 243 58.24 -21.10 -4.23
N TYR A 244 57.79 -20.45 -3.16
CA TYR A 244 58.62 -19.67 -2.24
C TYR A 244 58.82 -20.50 -0.95
N PRO A 245 60.03 -21.01 -0.68
CA PRO A 245 60.31 -21.75 0.56
C PRO A 245 60.30 -20.79 1.76
N LEU A 246 59.94 -21.31 2.94
CA LEU A 246 60.07 -20.60 4.22
C LEU A 246 61.32 -21.07 4.99
N PHE A 247 62.36 -21.44 4.24
CA PHE A 247 63.67 -21.86 4.72
C PHE A 247 64.72 -21.52 3.64
N GLY A 248 65.88 -21.00 4.04
CA GLY A 248 66.97 -20.68 3.11
C GLY A 248 66.63 -19.66 2.02
N ARG A 249 67.36 -19.73 0.89
CA ARG A 249 67.22 -18.81 -0.24
C ARG A 249 65.78 -18.75 -0.78
N GLY A 250 65.14 -17.60 -0.60
CA GLY A 250 63.74 -17.33 -0.98
C GLY A 250 62.83 -17.03 0.21
N PHE A 251 63.29 -17.29 1.43
CA PHE A 251 62.61 -17.08 2.70
C PHE A 251 61.82 -15.75 2.78
N ASN A 252 62.48 -14.62 2.48
CA ASN A 252 61.88 -13.28 2.62
C ASN A 252 60.64 -13.08 1.73
N ASP A 253 60.64 -13.60 0.50
CA ASP A 253 59.46 -13.54 -0.37
C ASP A 253 58.37 -14.52 0.07
N GLY A 254 58.75 -15.67 0.63
CA GLY A 254 57.84 -16.56 1.35
C GLY A 254 57.10 -15.84 2.49
N VAL A 255 57.81 -15.17 3.39
CA VAL A 255 57.21 -14.44 4.52
C VAL A 255 56.33 -13.27 4.05
N ARG A 256 56.70 -12.58 2.96
CA ARG A 256 55.84 -11.56 2.33
C ARG A 256 54.53 -12.17 1.81
N CYS A 257 54.59 -13.29 1.10
CA CYS A 257 53.41 -14.02 0.63
C CYS A 257 52.54 -14.54 1.79
N LEU A 258 53.16 -15.01 2.89
CA LEU A 258 52.48 -15.43 4.10
C LEU A 258 51.72 -14.27 4.76
N THR A 259 52.38 -13.11 4.90
CA THR A 259 51.81 -11.90 5.49
C THR A 259 50.57 -11.43 4.72
N VAL A 260 50.60 -11.48 3.39
CA VAL A 260 49.43 -11.18 2.53
C VAL A 260 48.28 -12.17 2.76
N CYS A 261 48.56 -13.45 3.06
CA CYS A 261 47.52 -14.41 3.43
C CYS A 261 46.89 -14.10 4.80
N VAL A 262 47.69 -13.73 5.81
CA VAL A 262 47.17 -13.32 7.13
C VAL A 262 46.31 -12.07 7.02
N GLU A 263 46.74 -11.09 6.23
CA GLU A 263 45.95 -9.89 5.97
C GLU A 263 44.67 -10.17 5.17
N GLY A 264 44.67 -11.17 4.29
CA GLY A 264 43.45 -11.68 3.65
C GLY A 264 42.43 -12.18 4.67
N LEU A 265 42.86 -13.01 5.62
CA LEU A 265 42.01 -13.52 6.71
C LEU A 265 41.49 -12.39 7.62
N LEU A 266 42.36 -11.45 8.00
CA LEU A 266 41.99 -10.28 8.82
C LEU A 266 40.95 -9.39 8.12
N ARG A 267 41.15 -9.06 6.84
CA ARG A 267 40.19 -8.28 6.03
C ARG A 267 38.86 -9.01 5.87
N ALA A 268 38.89 -10.32 5.56
CA ALA A 268 37.69 -11.15 5.42
C ALA A 268 36.91 -11.34 6.74
N ARG A 269 37.54 -11.15 7.90
CA ARG A 269 36.88 -11.13 9.22
C ARG A 269 36.63 -9.72 9.77
N ASP A 270 36.98 -8.67 9.03
CA ASP A 270 36.79 -7.26 9.39
C ASP A 270 37.53 -6.87 10.70
N ILE A 271 38.81 -7.24 10.77
CA ILE A 271 39.69 -6.98 11.92
C ILE A 271 40.86 -6.11 11.46
N VAL A 272 40.87 -4.85 11.91
CA VAL A 272 42.04 -3.98 11.80
C VAL A 272 43.06 -4.40 12.86
N SER A 273 44.19 -4.93 12.41
CA SER A 273 45.32 -5.33 13.25
C SER A 273 46.22 -4.13 13.57
N LYS A 274 46.84 -4.15 14.76
CA LYS A 274 47.82 -3.16 15.21
C LYS A 274 49.25 -3.69 15.25
N GLU A 275 49.44 -5.01 15.24
CA GLU A 275 50.75 -5.64 15.34
C GLU A 275 51.47 -5.72 13.99
N GLU A 276 52.75 -5.33 13.96
CA GLU A 276 53.60 -5.51 12.78
C GLU A 276 54.13 -6.94 12.60
N HIS A 277 53.94 -7.81 13.61
CA HIS A 277 54.44 -9.17 13.57
C HIS A 277 53.39 -10.16 13.07
N VAL A 278 53.81 -11.15 12.27
CA VAL A 278 52.90 -12.14 11.67
C VAL A 278 52.17 -12.95 12.75
N LEU A 279 52.84 -13.32 13.83
CA LEU A 279 52.20 -13.99 14.97
C LEU A 279 51.20 -13.07 15.71
N GLY A 280 51.51 -11.78 15.89
CA GLY A 280 50.59 -10.83 16.51
C GLY A 280 49.33 -10.60 15.67
N LYS A 281 49.47 -10.50 14.34
CA LYS A 281 48.35 -10.51 13.38
C LYS A 281 47.47 -11.77 13.51
N ILE A 282 48.07 -12.92 13.81
CA ILE A 282 47.34 -14.19 14.01
C ILE A 282 46.69 -14.26 15.38
N GLU A 283 47.31 -13.74 16.45
CA GLU A 283 46.66 -13.66 17.76
C GLU A 283 45.48 -12.67 17.75
N GLU A 284 45.63 -11.49 17.15
CA GLU A 284 44.52 -10.54 16.97
C GLU A 284 43.37 -11.13 16.13
N LEU A 285 43.68 -11.99 15.15
CA LEU A 285 42.69 -12.76 14.39
C LEU A 285 41.97 -13.81 15.28
N LEU A 286 42.71 -14.61 16.06
CA LEU A 286 42.16 -15.61 16.98
C LEU A 286 41.27 -14.96 18.06
N VAL A 287 41.76 -13.93 18.74
CA VAL A 287 41.01 -13.21 19.78
C VAL A 287 39.83 -12.44 19.17
N GLY A 288 40.04 -11.75 18.05
CA GLY A 288 39.00 -10.94 17.39
C GLY A 288 37.87 -11.76 16.75
N THR A 289 38.11 -13.02 16.38
CA THR A 289 37.06 -13.94 15.90
C THR A 289 36.29 -14.62 17.02
N CYS A 290 36.82 -14.67 18.25
CA CYS A 290 36.16 -15.26 19.41
C CYS A 290 35.25 -14.30 20.21
N ASP A 291 35.19 -13.00 19.89
CA ASP A 291 34.17 -12.07 20.43
C ASP A 291 33.06 -11.76 19.41
N PRO A 292 31.96 -12.54 19.38
CA PRO A 292 30.80 -12.25 18.53
C PRO A 292 30.06 -10.96 18.95
N ARG A 293 30.17 -10.55 20.22
CA ARG A 293 29.51 -9.32 20.73
C ARG A 293 30.16 -8.07 20.16
N ARG A 294 31.41 -8.13 19.68
CA ARG A 294 32.09 -7.01 19.01
C ARG A 294 31.27 -6.49 17.84
N LYS A 295 30.88 -7.36 16.89
CA LYS A 295 30.13 -6.96 15.68
C LYS A 295 28.71 -6.44 15.99
N GLU A 296 28.09 -6.95 17.04
CA GLU A 296 26.77 -6.48 17.51
C GLU A 296 26.86 -5.11 18.19
N ARG A 297 27.91 -4.88 19.00
CA ARG A 297 28.26 -3.56 19.57
C ARG A 297 28.63 -2.54 18.49
N GLU A 298 29.34 -2.96 17.44
CA GLU A 298 29.71 -2.14 16.28
C GLU A 298 28.45 -1.64 15.55
N LYS A 299 27.55 -2.56 15.16
CA LYS A 299 26.24 -2.23 14.57
C LYS A 299 25.38 -1.35 15.49
N SER A 300 25.42 -1.60 16.80
CA SER A 300 24.71 -0.77 17.79
C SER A 300 25.27 0.65 17.89
N ARG A 301 26.57 0.84 17.67
CA ARG A 301 27.22 2.17 17.58
C ARG A 301 26.88 2.87 16.27
N GLU A 302 26.94 2.15 15.16
CA GLU A 302 26.56 2.64 13.82
C GLU A 302 25.12 3.19 13.79
N VAL A 303 24.16 2.45 14.38
CA VAL A 303 22.76 2.87 14.48
C VAL A 303 22.59 4.09 15.41
N ARG A 304 23.36 4.18 16.51
CA ARG A 304 23.34 5.36 17.39
C ARG A 304 23.92 6.58 16.68
N ARG A 305 25.03 6.42 15.96
CA ARG A 305 25.69 7.47 15.19
C ARG A 305 24.77 8.03 14.11
N LYS A 306 24.11 7.17 13.33
CA LYS A 306 23.15 7.61 12.30
C LYS A 306 21.92 8.30 12.90
N LYS A 307 21.48 7.91 14.10
CA LYS A 307 20.46 8.66 14.85
C LYS A 307 20.94 10.03 15.33
N THR A 308 22.17 10.18 15.81
CA THR A 308 22.69 11.51 16.20
C THR A 308 22.90 12.40 14.97
N GLU A 309 23.45 11.88 13.88
CA GLU A 309 23.60 12.61 12.61
C GLU A 309 22.24 13.05 12.03
N GLN A 310 21.21 12.19 12.11
CA GLN A 310 19.84 12.54 11.68
C GLN A 310 19.17 13.58 12.61
N VAL A 311 19.47 13.58 13.91
CA VAL A 311 18.97 14.59 14.86
C VAL A 311 19.68 15.93 14.65
N GLU A 312 21.01 15.94 14.49
CA GLU A 312 21.76 17.16 14.16
C GLU A 312 21.30 17.78 12.83
N ALA A 313 20.92 16.96 11.84
CA ALA A 313 20.36 17.42 10.57
C ALA A 313 18.92 17.96 10.66
N MET A 314 18.21 17.79 11.78
CA MET A 314 16.91 18.42 12.05
C MET A 314 17.02 19.72 12.88
N PHE A 315 18.22 20.08 13.35
CA PHE A 315 18.51 21.29 14.12
C PHE A 315 19.43 22.28 13.37
N ARG A 316 19.46 22.20 12.04
CA ARG A 316 20.18 23.12 11.13
C ARG A 316 19.25 23.59 10.01
#